data_AF-A0A8J5XDI4-F1
#
_entry.id   AF-A0A8J5XDI4-F1
#
_cell.length_a   1.000
_cell.length_b   1.000
_cell.length_c   1.000
_cell.angle_alpha   90.00
_cell.angle_beta   90.00
_cell.angle_gamma   90.00
#
_symmetry.space_group_name_H-M   'P 1'
#
loop_
_entity.id
_entity.type
_entity.pdbx_description
1 polymer ?
#
loop_
_entity_poly.entity_id
_entity_poly.type
_entity_poly.pdbx_seq_one_letter_code
_entity_poly.pdbx_strand_id
1 'polypeptide(L)'
;MVPGGRFPNPEITAVRNVQPKSRDERGQTRDESEKGRLKARVGGFQRYVDPAEVLTQPVDSLGYADDTDRFNRDTVGMEKAQRDAAYARKEMILYARRSERAEREEERWHTVEQEYAQDEQALAEMRDEGGKWRRNKTSVPYHLLSMQYAEDSEGEKLRFGDDQIRYRASHRAANLQSKDNMTGFNPITGERTTAVQPLARPRREDYGV
;
A
#
# COMPACT_ATOMS: atom_id res chain seq x y z
N MET A 1 -71.14 -95.01 -11.60
CA MET A 1 -70.95 -94.90 -10.14
C MET A 1 -69.49 -95.24 -9.84
N VAL A 2 -68.66 -94.22 -9.60
CA VAL A 2 -67.30 -94.34 -9.05
C VAL A 2 -67.14 -93.17 -8.07
N PRO A 3 -66.82 -93.40 -6.79
CA PRO A 3 -66.74 -92.34 -5.80
C PRO A 3 -65.40 -91.60 -5.92
N GLY A 4 -65.46 -90.27 -5.99
CA GLY A 4 -64.27 -89.41 -6.02
C GLY A 4 -63.58 -89.36 -4.65
N GLY A 5 -62.29 -89.69 -4.61
CA GLY A 5 -61.45 -89.57 -3.42
C GLY A 5 -61.12 -88.11 -3.10
N ARG A 6 -61.36 -87.69 -1.85
CA ARG A 6 -60.84 -86.44 -1.27
C ARG A 6 -59.50 -86.70 -0.61
N PHE A 7 -58.49 -85.87 -0.89
CA PHE A 7 -57.26 -85.82 -0.10
C PHE A 7 -57.56 -85.31 1.32
N PRO A 8 -56.88 -85.83 2.38
CA PRO A 8 -57.08 -85.36 3.74
C PRO A 8 -56.49 -83.94 3.93
N ASN A 9 -57.26 -83.10 4.65
CA ASN A 9 -56.89 -81.74 5.01
C ASN A 9 -55.74 -81.76 6.04
N PRO A 10 -54.72 -80.89 5.95
CA PRO A 10 -53.63 -80.87 6.93
C PRO A 10 -54.15 -80.46 8.32
N GLU A 11 -53.67 -81.11 9.37
CA GLU A 11 -54.04 -80.81 10.76
C GLU A 11 -53.58 -79.39 11.13
N ILE A 12 -54.53 -78.58 11.60
CA ILE A 12 -54.29 -77.20 12.06
C ILE A 12 -53.48 -77.28 13.36
N THR A 13 -52.16 -77.14 13.26
CA THR A 13 -51.31 -76.93 14.45
C THR A 13 -51.52 -75.52 15.01
N ALA A 14 -51.28 -75.39 16.33
CA ALA A 14 -51.61 -74.27 17.21
C ALA A 14 -51.77 -72.90 16.52
N VAL A 15 -53.01 -72.41 16.50
CA VAL A 15 -53.35 -71.04 16.06
C VAL A 15 -52.66 -70.05 16.98
N ARG A 16 -51.76 -69.23 16.44
CA ARG A 16 -51.15 -68.11 17.17
C ARG A 16 -52.22 -67.06 17.46
N ASN A 17 -52.72 -67.04 18.69
CA ASN A 17 -53.66 -66.02 19.15
C ASN A 17 -52.90 -64.72 19.43
N VAL A 18 -52.73 -63.88 18.40
CA VAL A 18 -52.11 -62.54 18.53
C VAL A 18 -53.21 -61.54 18.86
N GLN A 19 -53.03 -60.79 19.95
CA GLN A 19 -53.98 -59.75 20.35
C GLN A 19 -54.13 -58.69 19.23
N PRO A 20 -55.35 -58.21 18.93
CA PRO A 20 -55.56 -57.18 17.94
C PRO A 20 -54.94 -55.85 18.38
N LYS A 21 -54.40 -55.10 17.40
CA LYS A 21 -53.75 -53.80 17.65
C LYS A 21 -54.72 -52.78 18.24
N SER A 22 -54.22 -51.97 19.17
CA SER A 22 -54.98 -50.85 19.74
C SER A 22 -55.26 -49.75 18.69
N ARG A 23 -56.09 -48.76 19.02
CA ARG A 23 -56.41 -47.64 18.11
C ARG A 23 -55.17 -46.79 17.83
N ASP A 24 -54.36 -46.54 18.85
CA ASP A 24 -53.14 -45.73 18.75
C ASP A 24 -52.07 -46.44 17.91
N GLU A 25 -51.94 -47.75 18.05
CA GLU A 25 -51.04 -48.58 17.23
C GLU A 25 -51.44 -48.68 15.75
N ARG A 26 -52.69 -48.34 15.41
CA ARG A 26 -53.17 -48.26 14.01
C ARG A 26 -52.91 -46.89 13.39
N GLY A 27 -52.75 -45.85 14.20
CA GLY A 27 -52.46 -44.48 13.75
C GLY A 27 -50.97 -44.23 13.50
N GLN A 28 -50.09 -45.09 14.01
CA GLN A 28 -48.65 -44.96 13.80
C GLN A 28 -48.27 -45.21 12.34
N THR A 29 -47.36 -44.37 11.85
CA THR A 29 -46.77 -44.57 10.52
C THR A 29 -45.90 -45.83 10.53
N ARG A 30 -45.70 -46.42 9.35
CA ARG A 30 -44.84 -47.61 9.20
C ARG A 30 -43.45 -47.34 9.78
N ASP A 31 -42.89 -46.17 9.52
CA ASP A 31 -41.57 -45.74 9.98
C ASP A 31 -41.47 -45.65 11.50
N GLU A 32 -42.49 -45.11 12.18
CA GLU A 32 -42.55 -45.06 13.66
C GLU A 32 -42.56 -46.46 14.26
N SER A 33 -43.35 -47.36 13.67
CA SER A 33 -43.45 -48.74 14.13
C SER A 33 -42.14 -49.52 13.92
N GLU A 34 -41.43 -49.28 12.81
CA GLU A 34 -40.14 -49.89 12.51
C GLU A 34 -39.03 -49.35 13.43
N LYS A 35 -39.01 -48.04 13.71
CA LYS A 35 -38.11 -47.45 14.73
C LYS A 35 -38.36 -48.03 16.12
N GLY A 36 -39.62 -48.20 16.51
CA GLY A 36 -39.98 -48.84 17.79
C GLY A 36 -39.47 -50.28 17.89
N ARG A 37 -39.59 -51.07 16.81
CA ARG A 37 -39.05 -52.44 16.75
C ARG A 37 -37.53 -52.47 16.82
N LEU A 38 -36.85 -51.52 16.18
CA LEU A 38 -35.39 -51.39 16.24
C LEU A 38 -34.92 -51.00 17.66
N LYS A 39 -35.62 -50.09 18.34
CA LYS A 39 -35.35 -49.73 19.75
C LYS A 39 -35.54 -50.91 20.70
N ALA A 40 -36.60 -51.71 20.51
CA ALA A 40 -36.92 -52.86 21.36
C ALA A 40 -36.12 -54.14 21.04
N ARG A 41 -35.25 -54.13 20.04
CA ARG A 41 -34.48 -55.32 19.63
C ARG A 41 -33.44 -55.67 20.70
N VAL A 42 -33.65 -56.77 21.40
CA VAL A 42 -32.70 -57.33 22.36
C VAL A 42 -31.83 -58.38 21.65
N GLY A 43 -30.55 -58.05 21.41
CA GLY A 43 -29.55 -58.96 20.82
C GLY A 43 -28.82 -58.38 19.60
N GLY A 44 -27.49 -58.50 19.60
CA GLY A 44 -26.55 -57.90 18.64
C GLY A 44 -25.61 -56.89 19.31
N PHE A 45 -24.46 -56.63 18.70
CA PHE A 45 -23.47 -55.66 19.22
C PHE A 45 -23.87 -54.18 19.02
N GLN A 46 -24.90 -53.90 18.22
CA GLN A 46 -25.35 -52.54 17.91
C GLN A 46 -26.78 -52.32 18.39
N ARG A 47 -26.99 -51.28 19.20
CA ARG A 47 -28.31 -50.79 19.60
C ARG A 47 -28.68 -49.60 18.72
N TYR A 48 -29.96 -49.48 18.36
CA TYR A 48 -30.43 -48.27 17.69
C TYR A 48 -30.35 -47.09 18.66
N VAL A 49 -29.58 -46.07 18.30
CA VAL A 49 -29.50 -44.79 19.00
C VAL A 49 -30.23 -43.76 18.16
N ASP A 50 -31.11 -42.98 18.80
CA ASP A 50 -31.80 -41.91 18.10
C ASP A 50 -30.78 -40.81 17.75
N PRO A 51 -30.66 -40.36 16.49
CA PRO A 51 -29.74 -39.27 16.15
C PRO A 51 -30.00 -37.99 16.94
N ALA A 52 -31.22 -37.77 17.46
CA ALA A 52 -31.54 -36.65 18.33
C ALA A 52 -30.92 -36.77 19.73
N GLU A 53 -30.67 -37.99 20.23
CA GLU A 53 -30.00 -38.23 21.52
C GLU A 53 -28.52 -37.81 21.49
N VAL A 54 -27.92 -37.65 20.31
CA VAL A 54 -26.54 -37.14 20.18
C VAL A 54 -26.46 -35.63 20.48
N LEU A 55 -27.57 -34.90 20.32
CA LEU A 55 -27.62 -33.45 20.51
C LEU A 55 -28.00 -33.02 21.93
N THR A 56 -28.44 -33.97 22.78
CA THR A 56 -28.90 -33.72 24.15
C THR A 56 -28.16 -34.63 25.10
N GLN A 57 -27.54 -34.05 26.13
CA GLN A 57 -26.92 -34.85 27.19
C GLN A 57 -28.04 -35.37 28.12
N PRO A 58 -27.93 -36.59 28.65
CA PRO A 58 -28.90 -37.10 29.61
C PRO A 58 -28.83 -36.28 30.91
N VAL A 59 -29.96 -36.13 31.60
CA VAL A 59 -30.12 -35.26 32.80
C VAL A 59 -29.08 -35.55 33.89
N ASP A 60 -28.67 -36.80 34.01
CA ASP A 60 -27.70 -37.26 35.01
C ASP A 60 -26.23 -37.07 34.59
N SER A 61 -25.98 -36.54 33.38
CA SER A 61 -24.64 -36.25 32.88
C SER A 61 -24.13 -34.93 33.43
N LEU A 62 -22.83 -34.85 33.71
CA LEU A 62 -22.14 -33.61 34.06
C LEU A 62 -22.25 -32.53 32.96
N GLY A 63 -22.51 -32.93 31.71
CA GLY A 63 -22.72 -32.02 30.58
C GLY A 63 -24.18 -31.61 30.37
N TYR A 64 -25.10 -32.02 31.25
CA TYR A 64 -26.49 -31.60 31.16
C TYR A 64 -26.62 -30.13 31.55
N ALA A 65 -27.24 -29.37 30.65
CA ALA A 65 -27.73 -28.04 30.92
C ALA A 65 -29.20 -28.00 30.47
N ASP A 66 -30.04 -27.31 31.24
CA ASP A 66 -31.41 -27.07 30.83
C ASP A 66 -31.42 -26.25 29.53
N ASP A 67 -32.43 -26.43 28.68
CA ASP A 67 -32.55 -25.71 27.40
C ASP A 67 -32.56 -24.19 27.63
N THR A 68 -32.97 -23.79 28.82
CA THR A 68 -33.06 -22.42 29.31
C THR A 68 -31.68 -21.78 29.54
N ASP A 69 -30.71 -22.57 29.97
CA ASP A 69 -29.33 -22.16 30.24
C ASP A 69 -28.40 -22.46 29.06
N ARG A 70 -28.81 -23.37 28.17
CA ARG A 70 -28.10 -23.72 26.94
C ARG A 70 -28.09 -22.59 25.91
N PHE A 71 -29.15 -21.78 25.87
CA PHE A 71 -29.33 -20.73 24.88
C PHE A 71 -29.40 -19.34 25.52
N ASN A 72 -28.65 -18.38 24.94
CA ASN A 72 -28.79 -16.98 25.31
C ASN A 72 -30.19 -16.47 24.91
N ARG A 73 -30.99 -16.12 25.91
CA ARG A 73 -32.36 -15.62 25.75
C ARG A 73 -32.43 -14.14 25.43
N ASP A 74 -31.37 -13.38 25.74
CA ASP A 74 -31.31 -11.94 25.48
C ASP A 74 -30.83 -11.63 24.06
N THR A 75 -31.63 -12.05 23.08
CA THR A 75 -31.38 -11.77 21.66
C THR A 75 -31.45 -10.27 21.37
N VAL A 76 -32.30 -9.54 22.10
CA VAL A 76 -32.50 -8.10 21.96
C VAL A 76 -31.27 -7.32 22.44
N GLY A 77 -30.70 -7.69 23.58
CA GLY A 77 -29.47 -7.09 24.11
C GLY A 77 -28.28 -7.36 23.18
N MET A 78 -28.17 -8.57 22.64
CA MET A 78 -27.13 -8.91 21.66
C MET A 78 -27.25 -8.08 20.39
N GLU A 79 -28.46 -7.93 19.83
CA GLU A 79 -28.69 -7.13 18.62
C GLU A 79 -28.40 -5.65 18.86
N LYS A 80 -28.82 -5.12 20.02
CA LYS A 80 -28.51 -3.75 20.42
C LYS A 80 -27.00 -3.53 20.53
N ALA A 81 -26.28 -4.42 21.22
CA ALA A 81 -24.83 -4.33 21.34
C ALA A 81 -24.12 -4.35 19.98
N GLN A 82 -24.61 -5.15 19.03
CA GLN A 82 -24.08 -5.17 17.66
C GLN A 82 -24.34 -3.85 16.92
N ARG A 83 -25.54 -3.27 17.05
CA ARG A 83 -25.87 -1.96 16.48
C ARG A 83 -25.02 -0.86 17.08
N ASP A 84 -24.90 -0.81 18.40
CA ASP A 84 -24.10 0.18 19.12
C ASP A 84 -22.61 0.08 18.71
N ALA A 85 -22.07 -1.13 18.58
CA ALA A 85 -20.71 -1.35 18.08
C ALA A 85 -20.54 -0.91 16.62
N ALA A 86 -21.57 -1.04 15.77
CA ALA A 86 -21.53 -0.54 14.41
C ALA A 86 -21.57 1.00 14.36
N TYR A 87 -22.37 1.64 15.22
CA TYR A 87 -22.42 3.10 15.34
C TYR A 87 -21.10 3.66 15.87
N ALA A 88 -20.57 3.10 16.96
CA ALA A 88 -19.29 3.52 17.53
C ALA A 88 -18.15 3.43 16.50
N ARG A 89 -18.09 2.35 15.71
CA ARG A 89 -17.10 2.22 14.62
C ARG A 89 -17.24 3.33 13.58
N LYS A 90 -18.46 3.67 13.17
CA LYS A 90 -18.70 4.77 12.21
C LYS A 90 -18.29 6.12 12.81
N GLU A 91 -18.63 6.38 14.06
CA GLU A 91 -18.26 7.61 14.76
C GLU A 91 -16.74 7.77 14.87
N MET A 92 -16.04 6.70 15.24
CA MET A 92 -14.57 6.68 15.30
C MET A 92 -13.93 7.03 13.95
N ILE A 93 -14.44 6.45 12.86
CA ILE A 93 -13.94 6.74 11.50
C ILE A 93 -14.21 8.20 11.12
N LEU A 94 -15.41 8.71 11.41
CA LEU A 94 -15.76 10.10 11.09
C LEU A 94 -14.92 11.08 11.92
N TYR A 95 -14.69 10.79 13.19
CA TYR A 95 -13.86 11.61 14.07
C TYR A 95 -12.42 11.65 13.57
N ALA A 96 -11.80 10.48 13.32
CA ALA A 96 -10.45 10.39 12.80
C ALA A 96 -10.28 11.13 11.46
N ARG A 97 -11.27 11.04 10.56
CA ARG A 97 -11.24 11.76 9.28
C ARG A 97 -11.36 13.28 9.47
N ARG A 98 -12.11 13.74 10.49
CA ARG A 98 -12.23 15.16 10.81
C ARG A 98 -10.94 15.70 11.43
N SER A 99 -10.33 14.97 12.37
CA SER A 99 -9.06 15.38 12.97
C SER A 99 -7.96 15.46 11.93
N GLU A 100 -7.81 14.42 11.09
CA GLU A 100 -6.80 14.40 10.03
C GLU A 100 -7.00 15.56 9.03
N ARG A 101 -8.25 15.91 8.71
CA ARG A 101 -8.52 17.06 7.85
C ARG A 101 -8.17 18.38 8.52
N ALA A 102 -8.45 18.52 9.82
CA ALA A 102 -8.10 19.73 10.57
C ALA A 102 -6.58 19.89 10.64
N GLU A 103 -5.84 18.83 10.97
CA GLU A 103 -4.38 18.83 11.02
C GLU A 103 -3.75 19.21 9.67
N ARG A 104 -4.19 18.60 8.57
CA ARG A 104 -3.68 18.98 7.23
C ARG A 104 -3.97 20.43 6.86
N GLU A 105 -5.11 20.95 7.30
CA GLU A 105 -5.49 22.34 7.03
C GLU A 105 -4.64 23.30 7.86
N GLU A 106 -4.38 22.98 9.13
CA GLU A 106 -3.45 23.73 9.98
C GLU A 106 -2.03 23.73 9.40
N GLU A 107 -1.52 22.58 8.95
CA GLU A 107 -0.23 22.48 8.27
C GLU A 107 -0.18 23.37 7.02
N ARG A 108 -1.24 23.35 6.19
CA ARG A 108 -1.35 24.19 5.00
C ARG A 108 -1.35 25.68 5.35
N TRP A 109 -2.08 26.09 6.38
CA TRP A 109 -2.07 27.49 6.83
C TRP A 109 -0.70 27.91 7.35
N HIS A 110 -0.03 27.03 8.10
CA HIS A 110 1.31 27.29 8.60
C HIS A 110 2.33 27.44 7.46
N THR A 111 2.26 26.61 6.41
CA THR A 111 3.13 26.78 5.24
C THR A 111 2.87 28.11 4.52
N VAL A 112 1.60 28.50 4.37
CA VAL A 112 1.23 29.78 3.75
C VAL A 112 1.72 30.97 4.58
N GLU A 113 1.61 30.89 5.91
CA GLU A 113 2.09 31.94 6.82
C GLU A 113 3.62 32.05 6.78
N GLN A 114 4.33 30.93 6.70
CA GLN A 114 5.78 30.92 6.55
C GLN A 114 6.23 31.52 5.21
N GLU A 115 5.58 31.16 4.11
CA GLU A 115 5.86 31.73 2.79
C GLU A 115 5.63 33.24 2.80
N TYR A 116 4.49 33.68 3.37
CA TYR A 116 4.19 35.11 3.50
C TYR A 116 5.23 35.85 4.35
N ALA A 117 5.66 35.27 5.47
CA ALA A 117 6.68 35.86 6.33
C ALA A 117 8.05 35.94 5.63
N GLN A 118 8.42 34.93 4.84
CA GLN A 118 9.65 34.95 4.04
C GLN A 118 9.60 36.03 2.95
N ASP A 119 8.47 36.14 2.26
CA ASP A 119 8.28 37.18 1.23
C ASP A 119 8.32 38.59 1.85
N GLU A 120 7.70 38.78 3.01
CA GLU A 120 7.74 40.05 3.72
C GLU A 120 9.15 40.41 4.19
N GLN A 121 9.90 39.43 4.69
CA GLN A 121 11.32 39.61 5.05
C GLN A 121 12.16 39.97 3.83
N ALA A 122 12.03 39.23 2.72
CA ALA A 122 12.76 39.51 1.49
C ALA A 122 12.44 40.90 0.92
N LEU A 123 11.18 41.33 1.01
CA LEU A 123 10.77 42.68 0.61
C LEU A 123 11.30 43.77 1.54
N ALA A 124 11.40 43.49 2.85
CA ALA A 124 12.00 44.40 3.81
C ALA A 124 13.50 44.55 3.57
N GLU A 125 14.22 43.43 3.38
CA GLU A 125 15.63 43.41 3.00
C GLU A 125 15.86 44.18 1.70
N MET A 126 15.05 43.93 0.66
CA MET A 126 15.14 44.66 -0.60
C MET A 126 14.90 46.17 -0.43
N ARG A 127 14.05 46.58 0.51
CA ARG A 127 13.78 47.98 0.83
C ARG A 127 14.97 48.63 1.55
N ASP A 128 15.54 47.93 2.53
CA ASP A 128 16.66 48.42 3.34
C ASP A 128 17.96 48.48 2.53
N GLU A 129 18.22 47.50 1.67
CA GLU A 129 19.34 47.49 0.74
C GLU A 129 19.19 48.51 -0.42
N GLY A 130 18.01 49.13 -0.57
CA GLY A 130 17.73 50.05 -1.67
C GLY A 130 17.64 49.37 -3.03
N GLY A 131 17.35 48.06 -3.07
CA GLY A 131 17.32 47.19 -4.25
C GLY A 131 16.44 47.72 -5.39
N LYS A 132 15.35 48.45 -5.07
CA LYS A 132 14.43 49.05 -6.04
C LYS A 132 15.10 50.07 -6.98
N TRP A 133 16.24 50.64 -6.58
CA TRP A 133 17.01 51.61 -7.36
C TRP A 133 18.25 51.01 -8.01
N ARG A 134 18.53 49.72 -7.81
CA ARG A 134 19.67 49.05 -8.46
C ARG A 134 19.36 48.91 -9.95
N ARG A 135 20.31 49.30 -10.79
CA ARG A 135 20.21 49.13 -12.24
C ARG A 135 20.20 47.63 -12.56
N ASN A 136 19.43 47.24 -13.59
CA ASN A 136 19.44 45.87 -14.10
C ASN A 136 20.89 45.47 -14.45
N LYS A 137 21.42 44.46 -13.75
CA LYS A 137 22.72 43.87 -14.07
C LYS A 137 22.57 43.04 -15.36
N THR A 138 23.53 43.14 -16.27
CA THR A 138 23.56 42.34 -17.49
C THR A 138 23.75 40.87 -17.16
N SER A 139 23.23 39.97 -17.99
CA SER A 139 23.38 38.52 -17.81
C SER A 139 24.82 38.01 -17.92
N VAL A 140 25.72 38.84 -18.45
CA VAL A 140 27.15 38.54 -18.59
C VAL A 140 27.97 39.59 -17.84
N PRO A 141 29.01 39.18 -17.07
CA PRO A 141 29.77 40.08 -16.20
C PRO A 141 30.88 40.84 -16.95
N TYR A 142 30.51 41.51 -18.04
CA TYR A 142 31.36 42.49 -18.73
C TYR A 142 30.52 43.66 -19.23
N HIS A 143 31.17 44.81 -19.43
CA HIS A 143 30.54 46.01 -19.95
C HIS A 143 30.40 45.93 -21.48
N LEU A 144 29.16 45.97 -21.99
CA LEU A 144 28.89 45.80 -23.44
C LEU A 144 29.57 46.82 -24.35
N LEU A 145 29.82 48.04 -23.86
CA LEU A 145 30.45 49.11 -24.67
C LEU A 145 31.98 49.05 -24.60
N SER A 146 32.54 48.95 -23.40
CA SER A 146 34.00 48.94 -23.20
C SER A 146 34.62 47.55 -23.36
N MET A 147 33.81 46.49 -23.38
CA MET A 147 34.21 45.07 -23.36
C MET A 147 35.11 44.71 -22.16
N GLN A 148 35.17 45.59 -21.16
CA GLN A 148 35.93 45.36 -19.93
C GLN A 148 35.13 44.43 -19.01
N TYR A 149 35.82 43.49 -18.37
CA TYR A 149 35.23 42.67 -17.33
C TYR A 149 34.72 43.54 -16.18
N ALA A 150 33.62 43.13 -15.56
CA ALA A 150 33.13 43.79 -14.35
C ALA A 150 34.13 43.60 -13.19
N GLU A 151 34.24 44.60 -12.31
CA GLU A 151 35.06 44.56 -11.09
C GLU A 151 34.44 43.71 -9.97
N ASP A 152 33.67 42.68 -10.35
CA ASP A 152 33.01 41.74 -9.45
C ASP A 152 33.71 40.37 -9.52
N SER A 153 33.51 39.54 -8.50
CA SER A 153 34.00 38.14 -8.50
C SER A 153 33.52 37.33 -9.72
N GLU A 154 32.33 37.65 -10.24
CA GLU A 154 31.80 37.05 -11.47
C GLU A 154 32.58 37.47 -12.72
N GLY A 155 33.04 38.73 -12.78
CA GLY A 155 33.87 39.24 -13.87
C GLY A 155 35.25 38.60 -13.86
N GLU A 156 35.82 38.39 -12.67
CA GLU A 156 37.09 37.68 -12.51
C GLU A 156 36.99 36.20 -12.89
N LYS A 157 35.87 35.53 -12.57
CA LYS A 157 35.59 34.17 -13.04
C LYS A 157 35.54 34.08 -14.55
N LEU A 158 34.87 35.03 -15.20
CA LEU A 158 34.79 35.09 -16.66
C LEU A 158 36.19 35.30 -17.27
N ARG A 159 36.95 36.25 -16.73
CA ARG A 159 38.32 36.53 -17.16
C ARG A 159 39.22 35.31 -17.04
N PHE A 160 39.15 34.60 -15.93
CA PHE A 160 39.90 33.35 -15.72
C PHE A 160 39.54 32.28 -16.76
N GLY A 161 38.24 32.12 -17.07
CA GLY A 161 37.77 31.20 -18.10
C GLY A 161 38.35 31.53 -19.48
N ASP A 162 38.31 32.80 -19.87
CA ASP A 162 38.84 33.27 -21.15
C ASP A 162 40.36 33.12 -21.24
N ASP A 163 41.08 33.44 -20.17
CA ASP A 163 42.53 33.28 -20.13
C ASP A 163 42.95 31.79 -20.17
N GLN A 164 42.15 30.88 -19.62
CA GLN A 164 42.36 29.45 -19.81
C GLN A 164 42.20 29.01 -21.27
N ILE A 165 41.22 29.58 -21.98
CA ILE A 165 41.01 29.29 -23.41
C ILE A 165 42.20 29.81 -24.22
N ARG A 166 42.65 31.04 -23.95
CA ARG A 166 43.84 31.65 -24.60
C ARG A 166 45.11 30.82 -24.35
N TYR A 167 45.31 30.37 -23.11
CA TYR A 167 46.40 29.46 -22.75
C TYR A 167 46.37 28.18 -23.61
N ARG A 168 45.23 27.48 -23.67
CA ARG A 168 45.08 26.25 -24.48
C ARG A 168 45.32 26.51 -25.97
N ALA A 169 44.81 27.64 -26.49
CA ALA A 169 45.02 28.03 -27.89
C ALA A 169 46.50 28.28 -28.20
N SER A 170 47.22 28.99 -27.32
CA SER A 170 48.66 29.26 -27.49
C SER A 170 49.50 27.98 -27.48
N HIS A 171 49.19 27.02 -26.60
CA HIS A 171 49.84 25.72 -26.57
C HIS A 171 49.54 24.89 -27.81
N ARG A 172 48.29 24.92 -28.29
CA ARG A 172 47.93 24.27 -29.55
C ARG A 172 48.70 24.89 -30.72
N ALA A 173 48.82 26.21 -30.78
CA ALA A 173 49.57 26.90 -31.81
C ALA A 173 51.07 26.53 -31.79
N ALA A 174 51.70 26.51 -30.60
CA ALA A 174 53.09 26.08 -30.44
C ALA A 174 53.30 24.62 -30.87
N ASN A 175 52.39 23.72 -30.47
CA ASN A 175 52.45 22.30 -30.85
C ASN A 175 52.25 22.10 -32.37
N LEU A 176 51.33 22.85 -32.98
CA LEU A 176 51.07 22.79 -34.41
C LEU A 176 52.29 23.29 -35.19
N GLN A 177 52.87 24.42 -34.78
CA GLN A 177 54.08 24.95 -35.39
C GLN A 177 55.25 23.96 -35.31
N SER A 178 55.46 23.33 -34.16
CA SER A 178 56.53 22.33 -33.99
C SER A 178 56.35 21.09 -34.89
N LYS A 179 55.13 20.73 -35.26
CA LYS A 179 54.84 19.54 -36.06
C LYS A 179 54.81 19.84 -37.56
N ASP A 180 54.17 20.94 -37.95
CA ASP A 180 53.93 21.26 -39.35
C ASP A 180 55.09 22.03 -39.99
N ASN A 181 55.94 22.69 -39.20
CA ASN A 181 57.05 23.50 -39.67
C ASN A 181 58.41 22.94 -39.25
N MET A 182 58.70 21.72 -39.69
CA MET A 182 59.94 21.00 -39.34
C MET A 182 61.20 21.67 -39.91
N THR A 183 61.09 22.40 -41.02
CA THR A 183 62.22 23.11 -41.65
C THR A 183 62.51 24.46 -40.99
N GLY A 184 61.57 25.03 -40.23
CA GLY A 184 61.72 26.31 -39.53
C GLY A 184 61.70 27.54 -40.45
N PHE A 185 61.19 27.40 -41.67
CA PHE A 185 61.08 28.48 -42.66
C PHE A 185 59.63 28.65 -43.12
N ASN A 186 59.22 29.90 -43.33
CA ASN A 186 57.92 30.21 -43.90
C ASN A 186 57.94 29.86 -45.40
N PRO A 187 57.07 28.97 -45.91
CA PRO A 187 57.08 28.58 -47.32
C PRO A 187 56.66 29.70 -48.29
N ILE A 188 56.02 30.78 -47.79
CA ILE A 188 55.57 31.90 -48.62
C ILE A 188 56.66 32.96 -48.78
N THR A 189 57.33 33.33 -47.68
CA THR A 189 58.34 34.41 -47.67
C THR A 189 59.77 33.90 -47.70
N GLY A 190 60.00 32.62 -47.40
CA GLY A 190 61.34 32.03 -47.28
C GLY A 190 62.11 32.43 -46.02
N GLU A 191 61.54 33.30 -45.18
CA GLU A 191 62.17 33.77 -43.94
C GLU A 191 62.06 32.73 -42.81
N ARG A 192 62.97 32.81 -41.84
CA ARG A 192 62.89 31.99 -40.63
C ARG A 192 61.60 32.30 -39.87
N THR A 193 60.90 31.26 -39.46
CA THR A 193 59.62 31.42 -38.75
C THR A 193 59.89 31.72 -37.28
N THR A 194 59.21 32.73 -36.74
CA THR A 194 59.32 33.07 -35.32
C THR A 194 58.58 32.02 -34.49
N ALA A 195 59.24 31.45 -33.47
CA ALA A 195 58.62 30.48 -32.59
C ALA A 195 57.48 31.11 -31.79
N VAL A 196 56.32 30.45 -31.79
CA VAL A 196 55.17 30.81 -30.96
C VAL A 196 55.53 30.49 -29.52
N GLN A 197 55.59 31.52 -28.69
CA GLN A 197 55.78 31.35 -27.25
C GLN A 197 54.42 31.10 -26.60
N PRO A 198 54.20 29.94 -25.96
CA PRO A 198 52.95 29.68 -25.27
C PRO A 198 52.81 30.58 -24.05
N LEU A 199 51.59 31.01 -23.77
CA LEU A 199 51.28 31.81 -22.59
C LEU A 199 51.46 30.97 -21.31
N ALA A 200 51.75 31.63 -20.19
CA ALA A 200 51.78 30.97 -18.90
C ALA A 200 50.37 30.50 -18.49
N ARG A 201 50.31 29.40 -17.72
CA ARG A 201 49.03 28.87 -17.23
C ARG A 201 48.43 29.84 -16.21
N PRO A 202 47.19 30.34 -16.42
CA PRO A 202 46.53 31.18 -15.43
C PRO A 202 46.25 30.36 -14.16
N ARG A 203 46.59 30.90 -12.99
CA ARG A 203 46.29 30.29 -11.68
C ARG A 203 45.02 30.89 -11.14
N ARG A 204 44.32 30.16 -10.27
CA ARG A 204 43.13 30.70 -9.62
C ARG A 204 43.48 31.89 -8.74
N GLU A 205 44.57 31.79 -7.98
CA GLU A 205 45.11 32.82 -7.07
C GLU A 205 45.29 34.21 -7.69
N ASP A 206 45.49 34.30 -9.02
CA ASP A 206 45.69 35.57 -9.73
C ASP A 206 44.37 36.33 -9.99
N TYR A 207 43.23 35.68 -9.75
CA TYR A 207 41.87 36.17 -9.91
C TYR A 207 41.18 35.91 -8.56
N GLY A 208 40.29 36.76 -8.04
CA GLY A 208 39.64 36.56 -6.74
C GLY A 208 38.62 35.41 -6.72
N VAL A 209 39.01 34.22 -7.18
CA VAL A 209 38.19 33.04 -7.54
C VAL A 209 38.70 31.76 -6.87
#